data_AF-A0A973DC79-F1
#
_entry.id   AF-A0A973DC79-F1
#
_cell.length_a   1.000
_cell.length_b   1.000
_cell.length_c   1.000
_cell.angle_alpha   90.00
_cell.angle_beta   90.00
_cell.angle_gamma   90.00
#
_symmetry.space_group_name_H-M   'P 1'
#
loop_
_entity.id
_entity.type
_entity.pdbx_description
1 polymer ?
#
loop_
_entity_poly.entity_id
_entity_poly.type
_entity_poly.pdbx_seq_one_letter_code
_entity_poly.pdbx_strand_id
1 'polypeptide(L)'
;IADMTDVSPFVKELVEDHQIELDEFDSTVSQSFVDDINCLVCETGILKKRIGQYGTFYSCSHFPRCEHKETSCAKCESPMTRKRYSGFKFCLNESCKSLIPTCGKCNAEMVFRASKNGEFWGCRNYKGNEPMSCKNAVDHAKVNWPELVD
;
A
#
# COMPACT_ATOMS: atom_id res chain seq x y z
N ILE A 1 -8.60 6.44 -25.79
CA ILE A 1 -9.51 6.79 -24.68
C ILE A 1 -8.61 7.12 -23.49
N ALA A 2 -8.66 8.35 -22.98
CA ALA A 2 -7.79 8.78 -21.88
C ALA A 2 -8.16 8.02 -20.59
N ASP A 3 -7.16 7.50 -19.90
CA ASP A 3 -7.33 6.80 -18.62
C ASP A 3 -7.50 7.85 -17.52
N MET A 4 -8.69 7.91 -16.92
CA MET A 4 -9.04 8.87 -15.87
C MET A 4 -8.18 8.76 -14.60
N THR A 5 -7.41 7.68 -14.46
CA THR A 5 -6.48 7.46 -13.33
C THR A 5 -5.06 7.94 -13.61
N ASP A 6 -4.76 8.38 -14.84
CA ASP A 6 -3.43 8.79 -15.29
C ASP A 6 -3.45 10.29 -15.66
N VAL A 7 -3.25 11.14 -14.66
CA VAL A 7 -3.35 12.60 -14.79
C VAL A 7 -2.03 13.18 -15.33
N SER A 8 -2.12 13.99 -16.39
CA SER A 8 -0.98 14.67 -17.00
C SER A 8 -0.27 15.62 -16.01
N PRO A 9 1.07 15.71 -16.03
CA PRO A 9 1.82 16.67 -15.20
C PRO A 9 1.35 18.12 -15.35
N PHE A 10 0.98 18.52 -16.57
CA PHE A 10 0.43 19.87 -16.85
C PHE A 10 -0.85 20.16 -16.06
N VAL A 11 -1.72 19.16 -15.87
CA VAL A 11 -2.96 19.32 -15.11
C VAL A 11 -2.66 19.45 -13.62
N LYS A 12 -1.62 18.77 -13.11
CA LYS A 12 -1.18 18.90 -11.71
C LYS A 12 -0.66 20.31 -11.43
N GLU A 13 0.21 20.82 -12.30
CA GLU A 13 0.75 22.19 -12.21
C GLU A 13 -0.38 23.23 -12.19
N LEU A 14 -1.39 23.10 -13.05
CA LEU A 14 -2.53 24.02 -13.07
C LEU A 14 -3.36 24.01 -11.79
N VAL A 15 -3.56 22.84 -11.17
CA VAL A 15 -4.30 22.71 -9.91
C VAL A 15 -3.50 23.27 -8.74
N GLU A 16 -2.17 23.17 -8.77
CA GLU A 16 -1.29 23.72 -7.73
C GLU A 16 -1.15 25.24 -7.82
N ASP A 17 -1.03 25.80 -9.04
CA ASP A 17 -0.79 27.24 -9.27
C ASP A 17 -2.06 28.11 -9.25
N HIS A 18 -3.23 27.49 -9.42
CA HIS A 18 -4.51 28.19 -9.43
C HIS A 18 -5.43 27.61 -8.36
N GLN A 19 -6.10 28.47 -7.58
CA GLN A 19 -7.14 28.06 -6.63
C GLN A 19 -8.40 27.62 -7.38
N ILE A 20 -8.30 26.47 -8.05
CA ILE A 20 -9.41 25.82 -8.74
C ILE A 20 -10.26 25.13 -7.67
N GLU A 21 -11.55 25.48 -7.57
CA GLU A 21 -12.49 24.73 -6.73
C GLU A 21 -12.65 23.32 -7.30
N LEU A 22 -12.19 22.31 -6.55
CA LEU A 22 -12.22 20.90 -6.98
C LEU A 22 -13.49 20.17 -6.53
N ASP A 23 -14.30 20.80 -5.67
CA ASP A 23 -15.44 20.20 -4.97
C ASP A 23 -16.81 20.59 -5.55
N GLU A 24 -16.87 21.19 -6.75
CA GLU A 24 -18.15 21.60 -7.38
C GLU A 24 -19.00 20.40 -7.83
N PHE A 25 -18.35 19.24 -8.06
CA PHE A 25 -19.00 17.97 -8.34
C PHE A 25 -18.37 16.90 -7.45
N ASP A 26 -19.17 16.00 -6.88
CA ASP A 26 -18.72 14.84 -6.11
C ASP A 26 -17.78 14.02 -7.00
N SER A 27 -16.47 14.31 -6.90
CA SER A 27 -15.46 13.60 -7.66
C SER A 27 -15.63 12.14 -7.27
N THR A 28 -15.82 11.26 -8.26
CA THR A 28 -15.87 9.84 -7.94
C THR A 28 -14.65 9.53 -7.10
N VAL A 29 -14.88 8.93 -5.92
CA VAL A 29 -13.93 8.52 -4.86
C VAL A 29 -12.54 8.07 -5.39
N SER A 30 -12.49 7.61 -6.64
CA SER A 30 -11.31 7.36 -7.47
C SER A 30 -10.25 8.48 -7.58
N GLN A 31 -10.58 9.78 -7.52
CA GLN A 31 -9.60 10.86 -7.78
C GLN A 31 -8.77 11.26 -6.55
N SER A 32 -9.31 11.17 -5.33
CA SER A 32 -8.66 11.64 -4.09
C SER A 32 -7.57 10.72 -3.55
N PHE A 33 -7.41 9.50 -4.09
CA PHE A 33 -6.43 8.52 -3.61
C PHE A 33 -5.31 8.20 -4.60
N VAL A 34 -5.16 9.00 -5.67
CA VAL A 34 -4.12 8.75 -6.67
C VAL A 34 -2.72 8.82 -6.03
N ASP A 35 -2.43 9.84 -5.22
CA ASP A 35 -1.11 9.97 -4.59
C ASP A 35 -0.78 8.85 -3.60
N ASP A 36 -1.81 8.26 -3.01
CA ASP A 36 -1.72 7.12 -2.12
C ASP A 36 -1.45 5.79 -2.85
N ILE A 37 -1.75 5.73 -4.16
CA ILE A 37 -1.52 4.55 -5.00
C ILE A 37 -0.31 4.69 -5.94
N ASN A 38 0.42 5.79 -5.86
CA ASN A 38 1.66 5.99 -6.63
C ASN A 38 2.71 4.90 -6.28
N CYS A 39 3.43 4.49 -7.32
CA CYS A 39 4.52 3.52 -7.21
C CYS A 39 5.66 4.10 -6.38
N LEU A 40 6.05 3.39 -5.31
CA LEU A 40 7.12 3.82 -4.39
C LEU A 40 8.53 3.62 -4.97
N VAL A 41 8.66 3.00 -6.15
CA VAL A 41 9.95 2.73 -6.79
C VAL A 41 10.28 3.73 -7.89
N CYS A 42 9.31 4.06 -8.75
CA CYS A 42 9.53 5.00 -9.85
C CYS A 42 8.88 6.37 -9.65
N GLU A 43 8.04 6.51 -8.62
CA GLU A 43 7.31 7.72 -8.17
C GLU A 43 6.33 8.34 -9.18
N THR A 44 6.51 8.04 -10.46
CA THR A 44 5.78 8.57 -11.61
C THR A 44 4.67 7.65 -12.08
N GLY A 45 4.80 6.35 -11.84
CA GLY A 45 3.78 5.36 -12.19
C GLY A 45 2.75 5.19 -11.08
N ILE A 46 1.56 4.71 -11.44
CA ILE A 46 0.49 4.34 -10.49
C ILE A 46 0.41 2.82 -10.36
N LEU A 47 0.07 2.31 -9.18
CA LEU A 47 -0.15 0.87 -9.01
C LEU A 47 -1.54 0.48 -9.52
N LYS A 48 -1.58 -0.27 -10.62
CA LYS A 48 -2.82 -0.77 -11.24
C LYS A 48 -3.19 -2.14 -10.69
N LYS A 49 -4.48 -2.35 -10.40
CA LYS A 49 -5.03 -3.65 -10.00
C LYS A 49 -4.85 -4.68 -11.12
N ARG A 50 -4.33 -5.86 -10.78
CA ARG A 50 -4.16 -7.02 -11.66
C ARG A 50 -4.57 -8.29 -10.93
N ILE A 51 -4.92 -9.32 -11.68
CA ILE A 51 -5.27 -10.63 -11.16
C ILE A 51 -4.20 -11.61 -11.62
N GLY A 52 -3.60 -12.32 -10.67
CA GLY A 52 -2.62 -13.37 -10.95
C GLY A 52 -3.06 -14.70 -10.36
N GLN A 53 -2.22 -15.73 -10.50
CA GLN A 53 -2.49 -17.07 -9.98
C GLN A 53 -2.69 -17.14 -8.45
N TYR A 54 -2.14 -16.17 -7.71
CA TYR A 54 -2.23 -16.08 -6.25
C TYR A 54 -3.25 -15.03 -5.79
N GLY A 55 -4.15 -14.59 -6.67
CA GLY A 55 -5.18 -13.59 -6.40
C GLY A 55 -4.83 -12.18 -6.89
N THR A 56 -5.59 -11.20 -6.40
CA THR A 56 -5.46 -9.79 -6.75
C THR A 56 -4.16 -9.20 -6.21
N PHE A 57 -3.43 -8.48 -7.06
CA PHE A 57 -2.26 -7.69 -6.68
C PHE A 57 -2.27 -6.35 -7.42
N TYR A 58 -1.37 -5.45 -7.03
CA TYR A 58 -1.22 -4.15 -7.65
C TYR A 58 0.19 -4.01 -8.22
N SER A 59 0.32 -3.58 -9.47
CA SER A 59 1.61 -3.45 -10.15
C SER A 59 1.75 -2.11 -10.83
N CYS A 60 2.97 -1.59 -10.90
CA CYS A 60 3.25 -0.32 -11.56
C CYS A 60 2.73 -0.27 -13.01
N SER A 61 2.08 0.85 -13.38
CA SER A 61 1.60 1.13 -14.73
C SER A 61 2.72 1.09 -15.77
N HIS A 62 3.93 1.47 -15.37
CA HIS A 62 5.13 1.45 -16.22
C HIS A 62 5.76 0.06 -16.42
N PHE A 63 5.13 -1.04 -16.00
CA PHE A 63 5.61 -2.38 -16.37
C PHE A 63 5.73 -2.52 -17.91
N PRO A 64 6.84 -3.06 -18.46
CA PRO A 64 7.93 -3.79 -17.79
C PRO A 64 9.09 -2.92 -17.28
N ARG A 65 9.09 -1.61 -17.53
CA ARG A 65 10.17 -0.70 -17.11
C ARG A 65 10.29 -0.57 -15.58
N CYS A 66 9.16 -0.72 -14.88
CA CYS A 66 9.13 -0.82 -13.42
C CYS A 66 8.35 -2.08 -13.00
N GLU A 67 9.03 -3.03 -12.37
CA GLU A 67 8.45 -4.31 -11.92
C GLU A 67 7.90 -4.26 -10.49
N HIS A 68 7.78 -3.07 -9.90
CA HIS A 68 7.24 -2.92 -8.55
C HIS A 68 5.81 -3.45 -8.47
N LYS A 69 5.58 -4.24 -7.43
CA LYS A 69 4.32 -4.92 -7.15
C LYS A 69 4.06 -4.92 -5.66
N GLU A 70 2.79 -4.73 -5.30
CA GLU A 70 2.31 -4.75 -3.93
C GLU A 70 1.13 -5.72 -3.83
N THR A 71 1.05 -6.42 -2.69
CA THR A 71 -0.11 -7.28 -2.43
C THR A 71 -1.34 -6.42 -2.12
N SER A 72 -2.51 -6.92 -2.49
CA SER A 72 -3.79 -6.29 -2.13
C SER A 72 -4.15 -6.55 -0.66
N CYS A 73 -5.12 -5.80 -0.13
CA CYS A 73 -5.63 -6.03 1.21
C CYS A 73 -6.24 -7.43 1.35
N ALA A 74 -5.81 -8.20 2.36
CA ALA A 74 -6.29 -9.55 2.59
C ALA A 74 -7.79 -9.64 2.92
N LYS A 75 -8.43 -8.55 3.38
CA LYS A 75 -9.86 -8.54 3.74
C LYS A 75 -10.78 -8.12 2.60
N CYS A 76 -10.36 -7.20 1.73
CA CYS A 76 -11.23 -6.56 0.74
C CYS A 76 -10.61 -6.39 -0.66
N GLU A 77 -9.39 -6.89 -0.86
CA GLU A 77 -8.62 -6.81 -2.12
C GLU A 77 -8.38 -5.40 -2.67
N SER A 78 -8.64 -4.38 -1.87
CA SER A 78 -8.39 -2.97 -2.21
C SER A 78 -6.90 -2.65 -2.14
N PRO A 79 -6.45 -1.54 -2.75
CA PRO A 79 -5.05 -1.16 -2.70
C PRO A 79 -4.66 -0.74 -1.29
N MET A 80 -3.38 -0.83 -1.01
CA MET A 80 -2.83 -0.42 0.27
C MET A 80 -1.61 0.48 0.06
N THR A 81 -1.52 1.55 0.84
CA THR A 81 -0.43 2.53 0.83
C THR A 81 0.54 2.29 1.98
N ARG A 82 1.80 2.68 1.80
CA ARG A 82 2.80 2.77 2.89
C ARG A 82 3.12 4.22 3.29
N LYS A 83 2.46 5.20 2.67
CA LYS A 83 2.76 6.63 2.85
C LYS A 83 2.09 7.23 4.08
N ARG A 84 0.86 6.80 4.41
CA ARG A 84 0.08 7.38 5.51
C ARG A 84 0.68 7.14 6.90
N TYR A 85 1.20 5.94 7.14
CA TYR A 85 1.72 5.54 8.45
C TYR A 85 3.09 4.88 8.30
N SER A 86 4.12 5.55 8.81
CA SER A 86 5.48 5.02 8.78
C SER A 86 5.57 3.69 9.52
N GLY A 87 6.21 2.69 8.91
CA GLY A 87 6.28 1.34 9.47
C GLY A 87 5.03 0.50 9.24
N PHE A 88 4.01 0.99 8.54
CA PHE A 88 2.78 0.26 8.29
C PHE A 88 2.36 0.30 6.82
N LYS A 89 1.48 -0.64 6.47
CA LYS A 89 0.77 -0.72 5.22
C LYS A 89 -0.73 -0.61 5.51
N PHE A 90 -1.38 0.40 4.95
CA PHE A 90 -2.75 0.80 5.27
C PHE A 90 -3.67 0.59 4.07
N CYS A 91 -4.85 0.01 4.29
CA CYS A 91 -5.85 -0.18 3.26
C CYS A 91 -6.55 1.13 2.90
N LEU A 92 -6.59 1.47 1.60
CA LEU A 92 -7.22 2.69 1.11
C LEU A 92 -8.75 2.60 0.99
N ASN A 93 -9.33 1.44 1.28
CA ASN A 93 -10.78 1.30 1.35
C ASN A 93 -11.28 1.79 2.72
N GLU A 94 -12.09 2.84 2.70
CA GLU A 94 -12.65 3.51 3.88
C GLU A 94 -13.48 2.58 4.79
N SER A 95 -14.15 1.58 4.23
CA SER A 95 -14.90 0.60 5.01
C SER A 95 -13.99 -0.45 5.65
N CYS A 96 -12.76 -0.62 5.16
CA CYS A 96 -11.84 -1.66 5.61
C CYS A 96 -10.77 -1.14 6.60
N LYS A 97 -10.13 0.00 6.29
CA LYS A 97 -9.08 0.69 7.09
C LYS A 97 -8.04 -0.23 7.76
N SER A 98 -7.78 -1.40 7.17
CA SER A 98 -6.94 -2.41 7.80
C SER A 98 -5.47 -2.01 7.72
N LEU A 99 -4.77 -2.19 8.83
CA LEU A 99 -3.37 -1.81 8.99
C LEU A 99 -2.50 -3.07 9.21
N ILE A 100 -1.37 -3.13 8.54
CA ILE A 100 -0.42 -4.25 8.63
C ILE A 100 0.96 -3.66 8.93
N PRO A 101 1.66 -4.07 10.01
CA PRO A 101 3.00 -3.59 10.27
C PRO A 101 3.98 -4.11 9.21
N THR A 102 5.01 -3.33 8.98
CA THR A 102 6.13 -3.67 8.09
C THR A 102 7.36 -4.00 8.92
N CYS A 103 8.18 -4.90 8.40
CA CYS A 103 9.32 -5.44 9.10
C CYS A 103 10.42 -4.39 9.22
N GLY A 104 10.79 -3.99 10.44
CA GLY A 104 11.88 -3.03 10.67
C GLY A 104 13.29 -3.43 10.20
N LYS A 105 13.48 -4.65 9.66
CA LYS A 105 14.78 -5.08 9.08
C LYS A 105 14.83 -5.05 7.55
N CYS A 106 13.71 -5.35 6.88
CA CYS A 106 13.68 -5.48 5.42
C CYS A 106 12.48 -4.79 4.77
N ASN A 107 11.67 -4.08 5.55
CA ASN A 107 10.45 -3.39 5.15
C ASN A 107 9.38 -4.26 4.47
N ALA A 108 9.57 -5.58 4.43
CA ALA A 108 8.56 -6.51 3.96
C ALA A 108 7.33 -6.49 4.89
N GLU A 109 6.18 -6.88 4.37
CA GLU A 109 4.97 -7.03 5.19
C GLU A 109 5.21 -8.02 6.33
N MET A 110 4.60 -7.76 7.47
CA MET A 110 4.53 -8.72 8.55
C MET A 110 3.23 -9.52 8.47
N VAL A 111 3.29 -10.76 8.95
CA VAL A 111 2.19 -11.71 8.99
C VAL A 111 1.90 -12.04 10.44
N PHE A 112 0.65 -11.87 10.85
CA PHE A 112 0.18 -12.25 12.17
C PHE A 112 0.23 -13.77 12.34
N ARG A 113 0.79 -14.24 13.45
CA ARG A 113 0.97 -15.65 13.77
C ARG A 113 0.71 -15.88 15.25
N ALA A 114 0.15 -17.04 15.58
CA ALA A 114 -0.01 -17.49 16.96
C ALA A 114 0.94 -18.65 17.26
N SER A 115 1.45 -18.71 18.49
CA SER A 115 2.26 -19.81 18.99
C SER A 115 1.87 -20.14 20.43
N LYS A 116 2.47 -21.20 20.99
CA LYS A 116 2.35 -21.53 22.42
C LYS A 116 2.76 -20.39 23.37
N ASN A 117 3.62 -19.48 22.90
CA ASN A 117 4.14 -18.37 23.70
C ASN A 117 3.35 -17.06 23.49
N GLY A 118 2.27 -17.09 22.69
CA GLY A 118 1.48 -15.92 22.35
C GLY A 118 1.49 -15.56 20.86
N GLU A 119 0.90 -14.42 20.57
CA GLU A 119 0.67 -13.87 19.24
C GLU A 119 1.77 -12.88 18.85
N PHE A 120 2.21 -12.92 17.59
CA PHE A 120 3.27 -12.06 17.11
C PHE A 120 3.13 -11.79 15.60
N TRP A 121 3.71 -10.68 15.18
CA TRP A 121 3.91 -10.33 13.78
C TRP A 121 5.27 -10.85 13.34
N GLY A 122 5.31 -11.76 12.37
CA GLY A 122 6.54 -12.30 11.79
C GLY A 122 6.76 -11.79 10.37
N CYS A 123 8.00 -11.53 9.96
CA CYS A 123 8.30 -11.09 8.60
C CYS A 123 7.81 -12.10 7.53
N ARG A 124 7.12 -11.62 6.48
CA ARG A 124 6.65 -12.44 5.34
C ARG A 124 7.79 -13.18 4.63
N ASN A 125 9.00 -12.61 4.63
CA ASN A 125 10.20 -13.22 4.04
C ASN A 125 10.86 -14.29 4.93
N TYR A 126 10.23 -14.71 6.03
CA TYR A 126 10.70 -15.84 6.82
C TYR A 126 10.61 -17.15 6.02
N LYS A 127 11.74 -17.84 5.89
CA LYS A 127 11.91 -19.14 5.22
C LYS A 127 12.68 -20.13 6.10
N GLY A 128 12.37 -20.15 7.40
CA GLY A 128 13.05 -21.08 8.33
C GLY A 128 14.53 -20.76 8.49
N ASN A 129 15.37 -21.76 8.26
CA ASN A 129 16.83 -21.70 8.42
C ASN A 129 17.60 -21.31 7.16
N GLU A 130 16.89 -20.96 6.07
CA GLU A 130 17.52 -20.43 4.87
C GLU A 130 18.40 -19.20 5.19
N PRO A 131 19.60 -19.05 4.61
CA PRO A 131 20.51 -17.94 4.91
C PRO A 131 19.89 -16.55 4.66
N MET A 132 19.03 -16.42 3.65
CA MET A 132 18.34 -15.17 3.29
C MET A 132 17.00 -14.97 4.02
N SER A 133 16.65 -15.88 4.95
CA SER A 133 15.41 -15.82 5.73
C SER A 133 15.43 -14.63 6.69
N CYS A 134 14.45 -13.72 6.57
CA CYS A 134 14.30 -12.67 7.57
C CYS A 134 13.58 -13.23 8.81
N LYS A 135 14.32 -13.42 9.89
CA LYS A 135 13.83 -13.95 11.17
C LYS A 135 13.24 -12.88 12.10
N ASN A 136 13.00 -11.67 11.61
CA ASN A 136 12.45 -10.59 12.43
C ASN A 136 11.00 -10.87 12.81
N ALA A 137 10.70 -10.68 14.09
CA ALA A 137 9.35 -10.80 14.64
C ALA A 137 9.16 -9.76 15.74
N VAL A 138 7.93 -9.28 15.90
CA VAL A 138 7.52 -8.33 16.92
C VAL A 138 6.31 -8.93 17.63
N ASP A 139 6.37 -8.97 18.95
CA ASP A 139 5.23 -9.39 19.78
C ASP A 139 4.00 -8.51 19.48
N HIS A 140 2.83 -9.11 19.37
CA HIS A 140 1.59 -8.39 19.08
C HIS A 140 1.35 -7.25 20.07
N ALA A 141 1.61 -7.47 21.36
CA ALA A 141 1.41 -6.47 22.41
C ALA A 141 2.42 -5.31 22.38
N LYS A 142 3.53 -5.46 21.63
CA LYS A 142 4.59 -4.45 21.53
C LYS A 142 4.53 -3.61 20.26
N VAL A 143 3.51 -3.82 19.42
CA VAL A 143 3.31 -3.00 18.23
C VAL A 143 2.69 -1.66 18.65
N ASN A 144 3.38 -0.57 18.35
CA ASN A 144 2.86 0.79 18.54
C ASN A 144 1.97 1.15 17.36
N TRP A 145 0.67 0.86 17.48
CA TRP A 145 -0.31 1.18 16.45
C TRP A 145 -0.53 2.70 16.37
N PRO A 146 -0.56 3.29 15.16
CA PRO A 146 -0.88 4.70 14.99
C PRO A 146 -2.37 4.93 15.27
N GLU A 147 -2.70 6.12 15.78
CA GLU A 147 -4.09 6.58 15.83
C GLU A 147 -4.57 6.84 14.40
N LEU A 148 -5.68 6.21 14.02
CA LEU A 148 -6.29 6.42 12.73
C LEU A 148 -7.01 7.77 12.78
N VAL A 149 -6.44 8.77 12.12
CA VAL A 149 -7.10 10.06 11.91
C VAL A 149 -8.00 9.91 10.69
N ASP A 150 -9.28 10.25 10.86
CA ASP A 150 -10.30 10.19 9.81
C ASP A 150 -10.11 11.31 8.77
#